data_AF-A0A7J2IVV2-F1
#
_entry.id   AF-A0A7J2IVV2-F1
#
_cell.length_a   1.000
_cell.length_b   1.000
_cell.length_c   1.000
_cell.angle_alpha   90.00
_cell.angle_beta   90.00
_cell.angle_gamma   90.00
#
_symmetry.space_group_name_H-M   'P 1'
#
loop_
_entity.id
_entity.type
_entity.pdbx_description
1 polymer ?
#
loop_
_entity_poly.entity_id
_entity_poly.type
_entity_poly.pdbx_seq_one_letter_code
_entity_poly.pdbx_strand_id
1 'polypeptide(L)'
;GNPCMVDVLASSPRAMVRFLDFVADRTDRPILIDGTTAKVRLAGLKHAAEVGLLDRIIYNSLSPGFAREEIESIREIGLRSAILLALNMREFSTAGRVKAVRELLDVALANGIEKPLIDTCVMDIPSLGMACKALLKLREEVEWPIGCSPHNAIDTWRGLKTKMGKDAVKPCMAGANVLAAAVGADFLLYGPIEAAKYIFPAVAMVDAALGFLLREEGIKIGKDHPLYKIA
;
A
#
# COMPACT_ATOMS: atom_id res chain seq x y z
N GLY A 1 -12.50 7.30 11.11
CA GLY A 1 -13.33 6.48 10.20
C GLY A 1 -12.47 5.56 9.37
N ASN A 2 -11.40 6.09 8.76
CA ASN A 2 -10.43 5.30 8.00
C ASN A 2 -9.66 4.30 8.88
N PRO A 3 -9.65 3.01 8.52
CA PRO A 3 -8.71 2.03 9.07
C PRO A 3 -7.26 2.42 8.75
N CYS A 4 -6.31 1.79 9.43
CA CYS A 4 -4.89 1.99 9.16
C CYS A 4 -4.07 0.73 9.43
N MET A 5 -2.90 0.71 8.81
CA MET A 5 -1.82 -0.25 8.98
C MET A 5 -0.52 0.55 9.13
N VAL A 6 0.48 -0.04 9.80
CA VAL A 6 1.77 0.61 10.03
C VAL A 6 2.82 0.01 9.13
N ASP A 7 3.43 0.83 8.29
CA ASP A 7 4.51 0.41 7.41
C ASP A 7 5.86 0.52 8.11
N VAL A 8 6.50 -0.63 8.36
CA VAL A 8 7.79 -0.70 9.06
C VAL A 8 8.90 -0.83 8.03
N LEU A 9 9.48 0.32 7.69
CA LEU A 9 10.62 0.40 6.78
C LEU A 9 11.95 0.17 7.52
N ALA A 10 12.77 -0.76 7.03
CA ALA A 10 14.12 -0.97 7.53
C ALA A 10 15.15 -1.27 6.43
N SER A 11 16.40 -0.89 6.69
CA SER A 11 17.54 -1.11 5.79
C SER A 11 18.46 -2.26 6.21
N SER A 12 18.21 -2.90 7.35
CA SER A 12 18.98 -4.05 7.83
C SER A 12 18.11 -5.07 8.58
N PRO A 13 18.47 -6.36 8.60
CA PRO A 13 17.75 -7.39 9.35
C PRO A 13 17.57 -7.05 10.83
N ARG A 14 18.65 -6.57 11.48
CA ARG A 14 18.64 -6.19 12.89
C ARG A 14 17.68 -5.02 13.17
N ALA A 15 17.64 -4.04 12.27
CA ALA A 15 16.71 -2.92 12.39
C ALA A 15 15.26 -3.38 12.21
N MET A 16 15.00 -4.23 11.21
CA MET A 16 13.66 -4.77 10.94
C MET A 16 13.08 -5.45 12.19
N VAL A 17 13.81 -6.39 12.79
CA VAL A 17 13.38 -7.10 14.01
C VAL A 17 13.03 -6.11 15.13
N ARG A 18 13.95 -5.19 15.45
CA ARG A 18 13.73 -4.20 16.52
C ARG A 18 12.55 -3.27 16.25
N PHE A 19 12.34 -2.88 15.00
CA PHE A 19 11.25 -1.98 14.63
C PHE A 19 9.91 -2.70 14.66
N LEU A 20 9.85 -3.97 14.25
CA LEU A 20 8.67 -4.81 14.37
C LEU A 20 8.26 -4.98 15.83
N ASP A 21 9.19 -5.32 16.73
CA ASP A 21 8.91 -5.44 18.17
C ASP A 21 8.39 -4.13 18.74
N PHE A 22 9.05 -3.02 18.39
CA PHE A 22 8.63 -1.70 18.86
C PHE A 22 7.21 -1.40 18.42
N VAL A 23 6.87 -1.56 17.13
CA VAL A 23 5.54 -1.26 16.61
C VAL A 23 4.49 -2.21 17.17
N ALA A 24 4.78 -3.51 17.24
CA ALA A 24 3.85 -4.52 17.74
C ALA A 24 3.42 -4.26 19.20
N ASP A 25 4.31 -3.70 20.02
CA ASP A 25 4.04 -3.33 21.42
C ASP A 25 3.23 -2.01 21.56
N ARG A 26 3.12 -1.18 20.51
CA ARG A 26 2.40 0.11 20.57
C ARG A 26 1.02 0.08 19.95
N THR A 27 0.69 -0.96 19.19
CA THR A 27 -0.57 -1.01 18.45
C THR A 27 -0.93 -2.45 18.12
N ASP A 28 -2.22 -2.74 17.95
CA ASP A 28 -2.74 -4.01 17.45
C ASP A 28 -3.05 -3.98 15.94
N ARG A 29 -2.77 -2.85 15.27
CA ARG A 29 -3.01 -2.69 13.83
C ARG A 29 -2.13 -3.65 13.01
N PRO A 30 -2.55 -3.97 11.76
CA PRO A 30 -1.70 -4.68 10.83
C PRO A 30 -0.38 -3.93 10.59
N ILE A 31 0.68 -4.69 10.35
CA ILE A 31 2.04 -4.18 10.17
C ILE A 31 2.57 -4.69 8.84
N LEU A 32 3.11 -3.78 8.03
CA LEU A 32 3.82 -4.15 6.82
C LEU A 32 5.29 -4.34 7.14
N ILE A 33 5.86 -5.43 6.64
CA ILE A 33 7.31 -5.66 6.66
C ILE A 33 7.88 -5.08 5.36
N ASP A 34 8.42 -3.87 5.41
CA ASP A 34 9.06 -3.21 4.28
C ASP A 34 10.58 -3.14 4.46
N GLY A 35 11.27 -3.99 3.71
CA GLY A 35 12.73 -4.06 3.73
C GLY A 35 13.29 -3.60 2.39
N THR A 36 14.39 -2.85 2.42
CA THR A 36 15.10 -2.44 1.20
C THR A 36 15.60 -3.61 0.34
N THR A 37 15.68 -4.81 0.91
CA THR A 37 16.08 -6.05 0.22
C THR A 37 15.25 -7.23 0.70
N ALA A 38 15.18 -8.30 -0.11
CA ALA A 38 14.55 -9.57 0.25
C ALA A 38 15.07 -10.11 1.59
N LYS A 39 16.39 -10.05 1.82
CA LYS A 39 17.03 -10.49 3.07
C LYS A 39 16.48 -9.76 4.30
N VAL A 40 16.20 -8.45 4.20
CA VAL A 40 15.66 -7.67 5.31
C VAL A 40 14.21 -8.06 5.59
N ARG A 41 13.40 -8.23 4.53
CA ARG A 41 12.01 -8.66 4.66
C ARG A 41 11.87 -10.06 5.24
N LEU A 42 12.69 -11.00 4.75
CA LEU A 42 12.73 -12.37 5.25
C LEU A 42 13.15 -12.47 6.71
N ALA A 43 14.06 -11.61 7.17
CA ALA A 43 14.41 -11.54 8.59
C ALA A 43 13.22 -11.08 9.45
N GLY A 44 12.48 -10.07 8.99
CA GLY A 44 11.25 -9.63 9.66
C GLY A 44 10.18 -10.72 9.67
N LEU A 45 10.00 -11.43 8.56
CA LEU A 45 9.00 -12.48 8.43
C LEU A 45 9.30 -13.66 9.36
N LYS A 46 10.56 -14.12 9.41
CA LYS A 46 11.01 -15.18 10.33
C LYS A 46 10.79 -14.77 11.79
N HIS A 47 11.21 -13.58 12.16
CA HIS A 47 10.99 -13.05 13.51
C HIS A 47 9.50 -12.98 13.87
N ALA A 48 8.67 -12.46 12.98
CA ALA A 48 7.22 -12.38 13.22
C ALA A 48 6.57 -13.76 13.40
N ALA A 49 7.09 -14.80 12.73
CA ALA A 49 6.67 -16.18 12.98
C ALA A 49 7.06 -16.65 14.38
N GLU A 50 8.31 -16.42 14.78
CA GLU A 50 8.86 -16.82 16.09
C GLU A 50 8.10 -16.18 17.26
N VAL A 51 7.68 -14.92 17.12
CA VAL A 51 6.96 -14.18 18.17
C VAL A 51 5.44 -14.20 18.03
N GLY A 52 4.89 -15.00 17.12
CA GLY A 52 3.43 -15.19 16.98
C GLY A 52 2.66 -13.99 16.43
N LEU A 53 3.28 -13.19 15.56
CA LEU A 53 2.67 -11.98 14.98
C LEU A 53 2.07 -12.19 13.58
N LEU A 54 2.15 -13.39 12.99
CA LEU A 54 1.83 -13.64 11.57
C LEU A 54 0.44 -13.14 11.13
N ASP A 55 -0.58 -13.26 11.97
CA ASP A 55 -1.94 -12.80 11.64
C ASP A 55 -2.07 -11.28 11.45
N ARG A 56 -1.08 -10.53 11.92
CA ARG A 56 -1.00 -9.06 11.80
C ARG A 56 -0.04 -8.62 10.69
N ILE A 57 0.70 -9.53 10.08
CA ILE A 57 1.76 -9.19 9.11
C ILE A 57 1.23 -9.15 7.68
N ILE A 58 1.69 -8.15 6.95
CA ILE A 58 1.57 -8.05 5.49
C ILE A 58 2.99 -7.95 4.93
N TYR A 59 3.38 -8.84 4.02
CA TYR A 59 4.69 -8.78 3.38
C TYR A 59 4.72 -7.67 2.31
N ASN A 60 5.59 -6.67 2.45
CA ASN A 60 5.73 -5.57 1.48
C ASN A 60 7.11 -5.61 0.83
N SER A 61 7.27 -6.11 -0.40
CA SER A 61 6.27 -6.64 -1.34
C SER A 61 6.87 -7.78 -2.17
N LEU A 62 6.02 -8.57 -2.83
CA LEU A 62 6.41 -9.35 -4.00
C LEU A 62 6.30 -8.46 -5.26
N SER A 63 7.35 -8.41 -6.06
CA SER A 63 7.41 -7.65 -7.32
C SER A 63 7.91 -8.54 -8.46
N PRO A 64 7.72 -8.17 -9.74
CA PRO A 64 8.25 -8.97 -10.85
C PRO A 64 9.76 -9.20 -10.70
N GLY A 65 10.18 -10.46 -10.79
CA GLY A 65 11.57 -10.86 -10.54
C GLY A 65 11.96 -10.98 -9.06
N PHE A 66 10.99 -11.15 -8.15
CA PHE A 66 11.25 -11.48 -6.74
C PHE A 66 12.20 -12.67 -6.60
N ALA A 67 12.96 -12.73 -5.50
CA ALA A 67 13.87 -13.83 -5.27
C ALA A 67 13.10 -15.09 -4.87
N ARG A 68 13.47 -16.25 -5.44
CA ARG A 68 12.78 -17.53 -5.17
C ARG A 68 12.65 -17.86 -3.67
N GLU A 69 13.66 -17.49 -2.87
CA GLU A 69 13.64 -17.65 -1.42
C GLU A 69 12.46 -16.90 -0.75
N GLU A 70 12.00 -15.78 -1.32
CA GLU A 70 10.88 -15.00 -0.79
C GLU A 70 9.59 -15.82 -0.82
N ILE A 71 9.23 -16.40 -1.98
CA ILE A 71 7.98 -17.14 -2.12
C ILE A 71 8.04 -18.49 -1.39
N GLU A 72 9.21 -19.14 -1.35
CA GLU A 72 9.42 -20.38 -0.60
C GLU A 72 9.25 -20.14 0.91
N SER A 73 9.86 -19.07 1.44
CA SER A 73 9.74 -18.72 2.86
C SER A 73 8.31 -18.34 3.24
N ILE A 74 7.61 -17.58 2.39
CA ILE A 74 6.20 -17.23 2.60
C ILE A 74 5.35 -18.49 2.75
N ARG A 75 5.52 -19.46 1.86
CA ARG A 75 4.79 -20.73 1.86
C ARG A 75 5.13 -21.58 3.08
N GLU A 76 6.41 -21.70 3.42
CA GLU A 76 6.86 -22.51 4.57
C GLU A 76 6.41 -21.94 5.91
N ILE A 77 6.43 -20.62 6.06
CA ILE A 77 5.98 -19.93 7.28
C ILE A 77 4.45 -19.87 7.35
N GLY A 78 3.75 -19.99 6.22
CA GLY A 78 2.29 -19.93 6.16
C GLY A 78 1.76 -18.49 6.26
N LEU A 79 2.50 -17.51 5.73
CA LEU A 79 2.01 -16.14 5.67
C LEU A 79 0.88 -16.03 4.64
N ARG A 80 -0.22 -15.36 5.02
CA ARG A 80 -1.44 -15.28 4.21
C ARG A 80 -1.66 -13.95 3.48
N SER A 81 -0.90 -12.90 3.80
CA SER A 81 -1.10 -11.56 3.22
C SER A 81 0.20 -10.94 2.73
N ALA A 82 0.16 -10.40 1.52
CA ALA A 82 1.30 -9.74 0.88
C ALA A 82 0.82 -8.62 -0.05
N ILE A 83 1.63 -7.56 -0.15
CA ILE A 83 1.51 -6.58 -1.22
C ILE A 83 2.15 -7.15 -2.49
N LEU A 84 1.41 -7.09 -3.58
CA LEU A 84 1.84 -7.40 -4.94
C LEU A 84 2.12 -6.07 -5.65
N LEU A 85 3.40 -5.73 -5.76
CA LEU A 85 3.85 -4.46 -6.31
C LEU A 85 4.07 -4.58 -7.82
N ALA A 86 3.30 -3.82 -8.61
CA ALA A 86 3.33 -3.82 -10.08
C ALA A 86 4.55 -3.08 -10.68
N LEU A 87 5.74 -3.22 -10.08
CA LEU A 87 6.98 -2.63 -10.57
C LEU A 87 7.51 -3.38 -11.78
N ASN A 88 6.98 -3.05 -12.96
CA ASN A 88 7.44 -3.63 -14.22
C ASN A 88 8.41 -2.70 -14.95
N MET A 89 9.71 -2.91 -14.72
CA MET A 89 10.76 -2.11 -15.37
C MET A 89 11.01 -2.51 -16.84
N ARG A 90 10.58 -3.70 -17.26
CA ARG A 90 10.73 -4.17 -18.66
C ARG A 90 9.71 -3.51 -19.58
N GLU A 91 8.49 -3.35 -19.09
CA GLU A 91 7.41 -2.68 -19.80
C GLU A 91 6.81 -1.59 -18.90
N PHE A 92 7.40 -0.40 -18.97
CA PHE A 92 7.00 0.72 -18.14
C PHE A 92 5.75 1.44 -18.68
N SER A 93 4.61 0.75 -18.62
CA SER A 93 3.32 1.22 -19.14
C SER A 93 2.18 0.87 -18.19
N THR A 94 0.97 1.38 -18.43
CA THR A 94 -0.24 0.89 -17.74
C THR A 94 -0.48 -0.58 -18.04
N ALA A 95 -0.30 -1.02 -19.30
CA ALA A 95 -0.50 -2.42 -19.69
C ALA A 95 0.51 -3.36 -19.00
N GLY A 96 1.78 -2.94 -18.91
CA GLY A 96 2.83 -3.67 -18.22
C GLY A 96 2.56 -3.84 -16.73
N ARG A 97 1.93 -2.86 -16.07
CA ARG A 97 1.47 -2.97 -14.67
C ARG A 97 0.35 -3.99 -14.52
N VAL A 98 -0.69 -3.91 -15.36
CA VAL A 98 -1.81 -4.86 -15.36
C VAL A 98 -1.30 -6.29 -15.56
N LYS A 99 -0.41 -6.49 -16.54
CA LYS A 99 0.22 -7.78 -16.81
C LYS A 99 1.01 -8.30 -15.61
N ALA A 100 1.84 -7.45 -14.99
CA ALA A 100 2.61 -7.81 -13.81
C ALA A 100 1.72 -8.23 -12.63
N VAL A 101 0.58 -7.55 -12.42
CA VAL A 101 -0.37 -7.91 -11.37
C VAL A 101 -0.96 -9.30 -11.62
N ARG A 102 -1.37 -9.62 -12.85
CA ARG A 102 -1.91 -10.95 -13.19
C ARG A 102 -0.90 -12.05 -12.88
N GLU A 103 0.34 -11.90 -13.34
CA GLU A 103 1.41 -12.87 -13.10
C GLU A 103 1.74 -13.03 -11.61
N LEU A 104 1.82 -11.92 -10.87
CA LEU A 104 2.07 -11.96 -9.42
C LEU A 104 0.93 -12.60 -8.65
N LEU A 105 -0.31 -12.32 -9.04
CA LEU A 105 -1.49 -12.83 -8.37
C LEU A 105 -1.56 -14.36 -8.50
N ASP A 106 -1.36 -14.90 -9.70
CA ASP A 106 -1.32 -16.35 -9.94
C ASP A 106 -0.26 -17.03 -9.06
N VAL A 107 0.94 -16.45 -9.00
CA VAL A 107 2.04 -16.98 -8.19
C VAL A 107 1.74 -16.89 -6.70
N ALA A 108 1.22 -15.76 -6.23
CA ALA A 108 0.94 -15.54 -4.81
C ALA A 108 -0.14 -16.51 -4.30
N LEU A 109 -1.25 -16.62 -5.02
CA LEU A 109 -2.36 -17.52 -4.66
C LEU A 109 -1.89 -18.99 -4.65
N ALA A 110 -1.11 -19.40 -5.65
CA ALA A 110 -0.55 -20.76 -5.72
C ALA A 110 0.41 -21.10 -4.56
N ASN A 111 0.91 -20.11 -3.83
CA ASN A 111 1.87 -20.26 -2.73
C ASN A 111 1.30 -19.86 -1.36
N GLY A 112 -0.03 -19.83 -1.21
CA GLY A 112 -0.69 -19.71 0.09
C GLY A 112 -1.02 -18.28 0.53
N ILE A 113 -0.81 -17.27 -0.32
CA ILE A 113 -1.35 -15.93 -0.06
C ILE A 113 -2.86 -15.97 -0.30
N GLU A 114 -3.65 -15.77 0.75
CA GLU A 114 -5.13 -15.74 0.69
C GLU A 114 -5.68 -14.30 0.65
N LYS A 115 -4.87 -13.32 1.05
CA LYS A 115 -5.26 -11.91 1.21
C LYS A 115 -4.23 -10.98 0.53
N PRO A 116 -4.09 -11.06 -0.81
CA PRO A 116 -3.22 -10.16 -1.54
C PRO A 116 -3.77 -8.72 -1.53
N LEU A 117 -2.85 -7.75 -1.49
CA LEU A 117 -3.13 -6.33 -1.71
C LEU A 117 -2.35 -5.90 -2.95
N ILE A 118 -3.00 -5.26 -3.92
CA ILE A 118 -2.36 -4.91 -5.19
C ILE A 118 -1.89 -3.45 -5.13
N ASP A 119 -0.57 -3.20 -5.24
CA ASP A 119 -0.02 -1.85 -5.41
C ASP A 119 0.33 -1.61 -6.88
N THR A 120 -0.33 -0.63 -7.50
CA THR A 120 -0.17 -0.30 -8.92
C THR A 120 1.11 0.46 -9.27
N CYS A 121 2.00 0.66 -8.30
CA CYS A 121 3.34 1.23 -8.40
C CYS A 121 3.40 2.67 -8.92
N VAL A 122 3.74 3.58 -8.00
CA VAL A 122 4.08 4.98 -8.27
C VAL A 122 5.56 5.19 -7.95
N MET A 123 6.29 5.77 -8.89
CA MET A 123 7.71 6.13 -8.76
C MET A 123 7.95 7.63 -8.87
N ASP A 124 7.21 8.29 -9.77
CA ASP A 124 7.29 9.72 -10.07
C ASP A 124 5.93 10.31 -10.47
N ILE A 125 5.88 11.62 -10.72
CA ILE A 125 4.65 12.33 -11.11
C ILE A 125 3.99 11.72 -12.36
N PRO A 126 4.68 11.45 -13.49
CA PRO A 126 4.07 10.76 -14.63
C PRO A 126 3.48 9.39 -14.29
N SER A 127 4.17 8.62 -13.45
CA SER A 127 3.72 7.29 -13.05
C SER A 127 2.50 7.29 -12.16
N LEU A 128 2.21 8.37 -11.42
CA LEU A 128 1.00 8.50 -10.62
C LEU A 128 -0.25 8.35 -11.49
N GLY A 129 -0.29 9.03 -12.65
CA GLY A 129 -1.38 8.89 -13.61
C GLY A 129 -1.46 7.48 -14.21
N MET A 130 -0.32 6.85 -14.48
CA MET A 130 -0.28 5.46 -14.97
C MET A 130 -0.80 4.46 -13.94
N ALA A 131 -0.48 4.65 -12.67
CA ALA A 131 -0.93 3.83 -11.54
C ALA A 131 -2.45 3.98 -11.34
N CYS A 132 -2.98 5.21 -11.30
CA CYS A 132 -4.42 5.46 -11.25
C CYS A 132 -5.17 4.81 -12.43
N LYS A 133 -4.61 4.89 -13.65
CA LYS A 133 -5.21 4.22 -14.82
C LYS A 133 -5.15 2.69 -14.71
N ALA A 134 -4.07 2.13 -14.16
CA ALA A 134 -3.95 0.69 -13.93
C ALA A 134 -4.95 0.21 -12.88
N LEU A 135 -5.16 0.99 -11.82
CA LEU A 135 -6.14 0.73 -10.78
C LEU A 135 -7.55 0.60 -11.36
N LEU A 136 -8.00 1.57 -12.16
CA LEU A 136 -9.32 1.51 -12.80
C LEU A 136 -9.50 0.27 -13.66
N LYS A 137 -8.48 -0.07 -14.46
CA LYS A 137 -8.52 -1.27 -15.31
C LYS A 137 -8.58 -2.56 -14.50
N LEU A 138 -7.77 -2.66 -13.45
CA LEU A 138 -7.71 -3.86 -12.62
C LEU A 138 -8.98 -4.05 -11.81
N ARG A 139 -9.67 -2.99 -11.41
CA ARG A 139 -10.91 -3.08 -10.62
C ARG A 139 -12.04 -3.81 -11.36
N GLU A 140 -12.02 -3.81 -12.68
CA GLU A 140 -12.97 -4.57 -13.51
C GLU A 140 -12.57 -6.06 -13.65
N GLU A 141 -11.35 -6.42 -13.28
CA GLU A 141 -10.74 -7.73 -13.57
C GLU A 141 -10.46 -8.57 -12.32
N VAL A 142 -10.26 -7.95 -11.15
CA VAL A 142 -9.86 -8.64 -9.92
C VAL A 142 -10.74 -8.25 -8.73
N GLU A 143 -10.92 -9.18 -7.81
CA GLU A 143 -11.72 -8.99 -6.59
C GLU A 143 -10.92 -8.49 -5.38
N TRP A 144 -9.61 -8.31 -5.55
CA TRP A 144 -8.68 -7.98 -4.46
C TRP A 144 -8.55 -6.47 -4.25
N PRO A 145 -8.20 -6.02 -3.04
CA PRO A 145 -7.96 -4.60 -2.79
C PRO A 145 -6.83 -4.04 -3.67
N ILE A 146 -7.10 -2.92 -4.33
CA ILE A 146 -6.15 -2.22 -5.19
C ILE A 146 -5.85 -0.84 -4.62
N GLY A 147 -4.57 -0.53 -4.50
CA GLY A 147 -4.07 0.73 -4.00
C GLY A 147 -2.80 1.17 -4.72
N CYS A 148 -2.14 2.15 -4.13
CA CYS A 148 -0.82 2.61 -4.56
C CYS A 148 -0.09 3.40 -3.48
N SER A 149 1.10 3.87 -3.83
CA SER A 149 1.99 4.69 -2.99
C SER A 149 2.17 6.12 -3.54
N PRO A 150 1.16 7.02 -3.51
CA PRO A 150 1.23 8.32 -4.19
C PRO A 150 2.36 9.23 -3.68
N HIS A 151 2.79 9.06 -2.43
CA HIS A 151 3.86 9.86 -1.83
C HIS A 151 5.18 9.79 -2.61
N ASN A 152 5.46 8.65 -3.25
CA ASN A 152 6.66 8.47 -4.08
C ASN A 152 6.76 9.51 -5.19
N ALA A 153 5.62 9.92 -5.77
CA ALA A 153 5.59 10.94 -6.79
C ALA A 153 6.00 12.33 -6.27
N ILE A 154 5.72 12.60 -4.99
CA ILE A 154 6.00 13.88 -4.35
C ILE A 154 7.44 13.91 -3.84
N ASP A 155 7.92 12.81 -3.25
CA ASP A 155 9.29 12.70 -2.76
C ASP A 155 10.33 12.74 -3.88
N THR A 156 10.00 12.22 -5.07
CA THR A 156 10.89 12.29 -6.24
C THR A 156 10.74 13.58 -7.05
N TRP A 157 9.80 14.47 -6.70
CA TRP A 157 9.60 15.73 -7.40
C TRP A 157 10.65 16.78 -7.03
N ARG A 158 11.83 16.70 -7.67
CA ARG A 158 12.98 17.60 -7.45
C ARG A 158 12.64 19.10 -7.52
N GLY A 159 11.69 19.47 -8.38
CA GLY A 159 11.28 20.84 -8.61
C GLY A 159 10.25 21.39 -7.63
N LEU A 160 9.67 20.57 -6.75
CA LEU A 160 8.54 20.97 -5.91
C LEU A 160 8.90 22.17 -5.02
N LYS A 161 9.94 22.04 -4.20
CA LYS A 161 10.35 23.10 -3.27
C LYS A 161 10.95 24.31 -3.98
N THR A 162 11.71 24.08 -5.05
CA THR A 162 12.47 25.12 -5.75
C THR A 162 11.64 25.94 -6.74
N LYS A 163 10.64 25.32 -7.38
CA LYS A 163 9.78 25.98 -8.39
C LYS A 163 8.39 26.31 -7.87
N MET A 164 7.82 25.50 -6.97
CA MET A 164 6.45 25.70 -6.44
C MET A 164 6.43 26.25 -5.01
N GLY A 165 7.59 26.29 -4.34
CA GLY A 165 7.73 26.77 -2.96
C GLY A 165 7.55 25.67 -1.91
N LYS A 166 8.04 25.95 -0.69
CA LYS A 166 7.98 24.99 0.43
C LYS A 166 6.54 24.71 0.88
N ASP A 167 5.67 25.71 0.79
CA ASP A 167 4.27 25.59 1.20
C ASP A 167 3.46 24.67 0.28
N ALA A 168 3.94 24.43 -0.95
CA ALA A 168 3.32 23.49 -1.89
C ALA A 168 3.49 22.01 -1.49
N VAL A 169 4.43 21.68 -0.59
CA VAL A 169 4.76 20.27 -0.28
C VAL A 169 3.57 19.53 0.32
N LYS A 170 2.93 20.08 1.37
CA LYS A 170 1.81 19.40 2.05
C LYS A 170 0.56 19.32 1.17
N PRO A 171 0.13 20.40 0.48
CA PRO A 171 -0.98 20.33 -0.47
C PRO A 171 -0.73 19.35 -1.61
N CYS A 172 0.47 19.28 -2.18
CA CYS A 172 0.77 18.29 -3.23
C CYS A 172 0.78 16.85 -2.69
N MET A 173 1.30 16.63 -1.47
CA MET A 173 1.23 15.32 -0.80
C MET A 173 -0.21 14.88 -0.53
N ALA A 174 -1.06 15.78 -0.01
CA ALA A 174 -2.48 15.52 0.17
C ALA A 174 -3.19 15.30 -1.17
N GLY A 175 -2.91 16.14 -2.17
CA GLY A 175 -3.50 16.07 -3.50
C GLY A 175 -3.20 14.75 -4.22
N ALA A 176 -1.99 14.22 -4.11
CA ALA A 176 -1.64 12.92 -4.70
C ALA A 176 -2.42 11.76 -4.06
N ASN A 177 -2.59 11.79 -2.74
CA ASN A 177 -3.39 10.79 -2.02
C ASN A 177 -4.89 10.93 -2.30
N VAL A 178 -5.41 12.16 -2.34
CA VAL A 178 -6.79 12.48 -2.72
C VAL A 178 -7.10 12.02 -4.13
N LEU A 179 -6.18 12.22 -5.09
CA LEU A 179 -6.33 11.74 -6.46
C LEU A 179 -6.52 10.22 -6.49
N ALA A 180 -5.64 9.47 -5.81
CA ALA A 180 -5.74 8.03 -5.77
C ALA A 180 -7.02 7.53 -5.07
N ALA A 181 -7.40 8.14 -3.93
CA ALA A 181 -8.66 7.83 -3.24
C ALA A 181 -9.88 8.11 -4.12
N ALA A 182 -9.93 9.27 -4.78
CA ALA A 182 -11.05 9.68 -5.61
C ALA A 182 -11.22 8.81 -6.87
N VAL A 183 -10.12 8.21 -7.36
CA VAL A 183 -10.13 7.24 -8.46
C VAL A 183 -10.61 5.85 -7.99
N GLY A 184 -10.74 5.62 -6.67
CA GLY A 184 -11.24 4.39 -6.10
C GLY A 184 -10.16 3.45 -5.57
N ALA A 185 -9.05 3.96 -5.04
CA ALA A 185 -8.10 3.13 -4.29
C ALA A 185 -8.69 2.63 -2.97
N ASP A 186 -8.53 1.34 -2.67
CA ASP A 186 -8.98 0.76 -1.39
C ASP A 186 -7.97 1.01 -0.26
N PHE A 187 -6.69 1.22 -0.61
CA PHE A 187 -5.64 1.57 0.34
C PHE A 187 -4.61 2.52 -0.27
N LEU A 188 -3.94 3.27 0.61
CA LEU A 188 -2.89 4.22 0.24
C LEU A 188 -1.70 4.06 1.17
N LEU A 189 -0.51 3.85 0.60
CA LEU A 189 0.75 4.11 1.32
C LEU A 189 1.06 5.60 1.17
N TYR A 190 0.67 6.37 2.18
CA TYR A 190 0.67 7.83 2.12
C TYR A 190 2.01 8.49 2.46
N GLY A 191 3.04 7.70 2.76
CA GLY A 191 4.37 8.16 3.11
C GLY A 191 4.57 8.32 4.62
N PRO A 192 5.40 9.27 5.07
CA PRO A 192 5.80 9.40 6.47
C PRO A 192 4.60 9.52 7.42
N ILE A 193 4.65 8.83 8.56
CA ILE A 193 3.54 8.78 9.52
C ILE A 193 3.13 10.16 10.06
N GLU A 194 4.05 11.13 10.10
CA GLU A 194 3.79 12.51 10.50
C GLU A 194 2.85 13.25 9.53
N ALA A 195 2.72 12.76 8.29
CA ALA A 195 1.78 13.26 7.31
C ALA A 195 0.33 12.88 7.63
N ALA A 196 0.10 11.88 8.50
CA ALA A 196 -1.23 11.41 8.86
C ALA A 196 -2.15 12.55 9.32
N LYS A 197 -1.61 13.55 10.03
CA LYS A 197 -2.36 14.72 10.54
C LYS A 197 -3.08 15.54 9.47
N TYR A 198 -2.63 15.48 8.22
CA TYR A 198 -3.26 16.18 7.10
C TYR A 198 -3.73 15.25 5.98
N ILE A 199 -3.16 14.03 5.87
CA ILE A 199 -3.64 13.03 4.90
C ILE A 199 -4.96 12.41 5.34
N PHE A 200 -5.09 11.97 6.60
CA PHE A 200 -6.32 11.33 7.06
C PHE A 200 -7.55 12.24 6.91
N PRO A 201 -7.51 13.52 7.31
CA PRO A 201 -8.64 14.42 7.05
C PRO A 201 -8.95 14.59 5.57
N ALA A 202 -7.93 14.70 4.72
CA ALA A 202 -8.11 14.88 3.28
C ALA A 202 -8.75 13.65 2.61
N VAL A 203 -8.32 12.44 2.97
CA VAL A 203 -8.90 11.18 2.46
C VAL A 203 -10.27 10.92 3.07
N ALA A 204 -10.46 11.19 4.37
CA ALA A 204 -11.76 11.05 5.03
C ALA A 204 -12.85 11.92 4.38
N MET A 205 -12.49 13.11 3.92
CA MET A 205 -13.38 13.97 3.14
C MET A 205 -13.83 13.31 1.83
N VAL A 206 -12.89 12.71 1.08
CA VAL A 206 -13.19 12.00 -0.17
C VAL A 206 -14.09 10.80 0.12
N ASP A 207 -13.73 9.97 1.10
CA ASP A 207 -14.52 8.79 1.45
C ASP A 207 -15.92 9.16 1.93
N ALA A 208 -16.07 10.22 2.72
CA ALA A 208 -17.39 10.70 3.12
C ALA A 208 -18.23 11.13 1.90
N ALA A 209 -17.65 11.85 0.95
CA ALA A 209 -18.33 12.26 -0.27
C ALA A 209 -18.75 11.05 -1.12
N LEU A 210 -17.85 10.10 -1.36
CA LEU A 210 -18.14 8.91 -2.17
C LEU A 210 -19.06 7.91 -1.45
N GLY A 211 -18.92 7.76 -0.14
CA GLY A 211 -19.76 6.87 0.65
C GLY A 211 -21.22 7.30 0.72
N PHE A 212 -21.53 8.57 0.45
CA PHE A 212 -22.91 9.01 0.28
C PHE A 212 -23.53 8.46 -1.01
N LEU A 213 -22.77 8.33 -2.10
CA LEU A 213 -23.23 7.74 -3.37
C LEU A 213 -23.66 6.28 -3.18
N LEU A 214 -22.91 5.51 -2.37
CA LEU A 214 -23.30 4.13 -2.03
C LEU A 214 -24.69 4.06 -1.40
N ARG A 215 -25.11 5.10 -0.65
CA ARG A 215 -26.48 5.15 -0.10
C ARG A 215 -27.54 5.38 -1.17
N GLU A 216 -27.23 6.15 -2.21
CA GLU A 216 -28.11 6.34 -3.37
C GLU A 216 -28.34 5.02 -4.11
N GLU A 217 -27.31 4.17 -4.15
CA GLU A 217 -27.35 2.81 -4.72
C GLU A 217 -27.97 1.77 -3.77
N GLY A 218 -28.47 2.19 -2.59
CA GLY A 218 -29.08 1.30 -1.61
C GLY A 218 -28.08 0.46 -0.79
N ILE A 219 -26.77 0.72 -0.92
CA ILE A 219 -25.71 0.05 -0.18
C ILE A 219 -25.58 0.67 1.22
N LYS A 220 -25.65 -0.16 2.25
CA LYS A 220 -25.51 0.26 3.65
C LYS A 220 -24.04 0.41 4.03
N ILE A 221 -23.63 1.62 4.39
CA ILE A 221 -22.33 1.90 4.99
C ILE A 221 -22.38 1.85 6.52
N GLY A 222 -21.35 1.27 7.14
CA GLY A 222 -21.27 1.10 8.60
C GLY A 222 -21.07 2.43 9.35
N LYS A 223 -21.42 2.46 10.65
CA LYS A 223 -21.28 3.66 11.51
C LYS A 223 -19.84 4.12 11.71
N ASP A 224 -18.86 3.25 11.47
CA ASP A 224 -17.44 3.60 11.55
C ASP A 224 -16.89 4.30 10.30
N HIS A 225 -17.70 4.37 9.23
CA HIS A 225 -17.34 5.04 7.99
C HIS A 225 -17.08 6.56 8.21
N PRO A 226 -16.11 7.18 7.50
CA PRO A 226 -15.82 8.61 7.57
C PRO A 226 -17.06 9.52 7.52
N LEU A 227 -18.04 9.21 6.67
CA LEU A 227 -19.32 9.95 6.56
C LEU A 227 -19.99 10.25 7.93
N TYR A 228 -19.86 9.36 8.91
CA TYR A 228 -20.49 9.51 10.23
C TYR A 228 -19.53 9.95 11.34
N LYS A 229 -18.25 10.20 11.03
CA LYS A 229 -17.20 10.47 12.01
C LYS A 229 -16.54 11.84 11.86
N ILE A 230 -16.80 12.55 10.76
CA ILE A 230 -16.17 13.85 10.46
C ILE A 230 -17.13 15.05 10.61
N ALA A 231 -18.39 14.79 10.94
CA ALA A 231 -19.42 15.78 11.22
C ALA A 231 -19.65 15.94 12.73
#